data_AF-A0A3D0NTG7-F1
#
_entry.id   AF-A0A3D0NTG7-F1
#
_cell.length_a   1.000
_cell.length_b   1.000
_cell.length_c   1.000
_cell.angle_alpha   90.00
_cell.angle_beta   90.00
_cell.angle_gamma   90.00
#
_symmetry.space_group_name_H-M   'P 1'
#
loop_
_entity.id
_entity.type
_entity.pdbx_description
1 polymer ?
#
loop_
_entity_poly.entity_id
_entity_poly.type
_entity_poly.pdbx_seq_one_letter_code
_entity_poly.pdbx_strand_id
1 'polypeptide(L)'
;ENEFGEIGIDGGFLKEAGIQINEMNSGCICCSLVGDFRQALMKVLDEYHPDRIIIEPSGVGKLSDVINAVKTVASEDVVLNSFITVADATKCKIYMKNFGEFYNNQIESASTIILSRTQNVSDEKLSQVLDLLREHNQKAAIVTTPWDALTGDQILAATEGKALLTVDDVVYEEECDDPECECHHHHHHD
;
A
#
# COMPACT_ATOMS: atom_id res chain seq x y z
N GLU A 1 -4.54 -13.29 8.76
CA GLU A 1 -3.65 -13.31 7.58
C GLU A 1 -4.04 -14.41 6.62
N ASN A 2 -3.58 -14.33 5.38
CA ASN A 2 -3.63 -15.46 4.45
C ASN A 2 -2.22 -15.99 4.25
N GLU A 3 -1.79 -16.89 5.12
CA GLU A 3 -0.56 -17.63 4.87
C GLU A 3 -0.85 -18.74 3.85
N PHE A 4 -0.07 -18.75 2.76
CA PHE A 4 0.00 -19.86 1.83
C PHE A 4 1.41 -20.47 1.94
N GLY A 5 1.57 -21.43 2.86
CA GLY A 5 2.82 -22.15 3.10
C GLY A 5 2.77 -22.92 4.44
N GLU A 6 3.40 -24.09 4.52
CA GLU A 6 3.40 -24.98 5.71
C GLU A 6 4.11 -24.41 6.96
N ILE A 7 4.75 -23.25 6.85
CA ILE A 7 5.54 -22.64 7.92
C ILE A 7 4.99 -21.24 8.16
N GLY A 8 4.32 -21.06 9.30
CA GLY A 8 3.78 -19.78 9.70
C GLY A 8 4.86 -18.86 10.26
N ILE A 9 5.48 -18.07 9.40
CA ILE A 9 6.60 -17.18 9.77
C ILE A 9 6.03 -15.91 10.42
N ASP A 10 4.94 -15.37 9.89
CA ASP A 10 4.37 -14.10 10.35
C ASP A 10 3.70 -14.28 11.73
N GLY A 11 3.10 -15.45 11.96
CA GLY A 11 2.51 -15.83 13.25
C GLY A 11 3.49 -15.85 14.44
N GLY A 12 4.77 -16.16 14.18
CA GLY A 12 5.82 -16.20 15.21
C GLY A 12 6.27 -14.79 15.61
N PHE A 13 6.60 -13.95 14.62
CA PHE A 13 7.07 -12.58 14.84
C PHE A 13 6.03 -11.70 15.54
N LEU A 14 4.77 -11.83 15.15
CA LEU A 14 3.68 -11.02 15.72
C LEU A 14 3.38 -11.42 17.17
N LYS A 15 3.49 -12.71 17.53
CA LYS A 15 3.38 -13.16 18.93
C LYS A 15 4.49 -12.59 19.81
N GLU A 16 5.72 -12.52 19.30
CA GLU A 16 6.84 -11.89 20.01
C GLU A 16 6.63 -10.39 20.21
N ALA A 17 5.90 -9.73 19.29
CA ALA A 17 5.48 -8.33 19.43
C ALA A 17 4.26 -8.13 20.37
N GLY A 18 3.74 -9.19 21.00
CA GLY A 18 2.59 -9.12 21.91
C GLY A 18 1.23 -9.02 21.19
N ILE A 19 1.18 -9.32 19.89
CA ILE A 19 -0.03 -9.25 19.08
C ILE A 19 -0.80 -10.56 19.25
N GLN A 20 -2.09 -10.48 19.59
CA GLN A 20 -2.95 -11.64 19.68
C GLN A 20 -3.35 -12.09 18.27
N ILE A 21 -2.92 -13.30 17.91
CA ILE A 21 -3.21 -13.90 16.61
C ILE A 21 -4.29 -14.96 16.79
N ASN A 22 -5.43 -14.74 16.14
CA ASN A 22 -6.52 -15.71 16.08
C ASN A 22 -6.60 -16.27 14.67
N GLU A 23 -6.27 -17.55 14.51
CA GLU A 23 -6.46 -18.26 13.25
C GLU A 23 -7.94 -18.54 13.02
N MET A 24 -8.50 -18.01 11.93
CA MET A 24 -9.85 -18.30 11.52
C MET A 24 -9.84 -19.48 10.55
N ASN A 25 -10.27 -20.65 11.03
CA ASN A 25 -10.38 -21.91 10.27
C ASN A 25 -11.52 -21.91 9.21
N SER A 26 -11.76 -20.79 8.53
CA SER A 26 -12.87 -20.60 7.58
C SER A 26 -12.36 -20.34 6.15
N GLY A 27 -11.27 -21.00 5.76
CA GLY A 27 -10.57 -20.71 4.51
C GLY A 27 -10.06 -19.27 4.47
N CYS A 28 -9.19 -18.95 3.53
CA CYS A 28 -8.66 -17.60 3.40
C CYS A 28 -9.79 -16.56 3.46
N ILE A 29 -9.70 -15.59 4.36
CA ILE A 29 -10.73 -14.54 4.53
C ILE A 29 -11.00 -13.81 3.19
N CYS A 30 -10.03 -13.84 2.27
CA CYS A 30 -10.15 -13.28 0.93
C CYS A 30 -10.30 -14.30 -0.20
N CYS A 31 -10.20 -15.63 0.04
CA CYS A 31 -10.35 -16.64 -1.03
C CYS A 31 -11.60 -17.52 -0.90
N SER A 32 -12.26 -17.54 0.27
CA SER A 32 -13.63 -18.05 0.41
C SER A 32 -14.61 -16.92 0.07
N LEU A 33 -15.71 -17.22 -0.62
CA LEU A 33 -16.68 -16.28 -1.19
C LEU A 33 -16.93 -15.02 -0.32
N VAL A 34 -17.23 -13.88 -0.97
CA VAL A 34 -17.64 -12.58 -0.36
C VAL A 34 -18.56 -12.70 0.88
N GLY A 35 -19.36 -13.76 0.99
CA GLY A 35 -20.18 -14.07 2.17
C GLY A 35 -19.41 -14.43 3.44
N ASP A 36 -18.27 -15.13 3.33
CA ASP A 36 -17.45 -15.58 4.47
C ASP A 36 -16.62 -14.42 5.06
N PHE A 37 -16.11 -13.52 4.20
CA PHE A 37 -15.41 -12.30 4.63
C PHE A 37 -16.31 -11.42 5.51
N ARG A 38 -17.57 -11.20 5.10
CA ARG A 38 -18.53 -10.39 5.84
C ARG A 38 -18.82 -10.98 7.23
N GLN A 39 -19.06 -12.29 7.30
CA GLN A 39 -19.33 -12.96 8.58
C GLN A 39 -18.12 -12.89 9.50
N ALA A 40 -16.92 -13.07 8.96
CA ALA A 40 -15.69 -12.94 9.71
C ALA A 40 -15.49 -11.53 10.27
N LEU A 41 -15.72 -10.50 9.44
CA LEU A 41 -15.60 -9.11 9.87
C LEU A 41 -16.62 -8.75 10.96
N MET A 42 -17.88 -9.15 10.81
CA MET A 42 -18.92 -8.94 11.84
C MET A 42 -18.55 -9.63 13.17
N LYS A 43 -18.04 -10.86 13.10
CA LYS A 43 -17.59 -11.59 14.29
C LYS A 43 -16.45 -10.84 15.01
N VAL A 44 -15.50 -10.29 14.26
CA VAL A 44 -14.40 -9.50 14.85
C VAL A 44 -14.94 -8.25 15.55
N LEU A 45 -15.90 -7.56 14.95
CA LEU A 45 -16.53 -6.37 15.53
C LEU A 45 -17.30 -6.69 16.82
N ASP A 46 -18.06 -7.78 16.82
CA ASP A 46 -18.90 -8.19 17.95
C ASP A 46 -18.08 -8.78 19.11
N GLU A 47 -17.00 -9.51 18.84
CA GLU A 47 -16.22 -10.19 19.89
C GLU A 47 -15.12 -9.31 20.50
N TYR A 48 -14.48 -8.46 19.69
CA TYR A 48 -13.26 -7.74 20.11
C TYR A 48 -13.44 -6.23 20.23
N HIS A 49 -14.50 -5.67 19.64
CA HIS A 49 -14.76 -4.21 19.62
C HIS A 49 -13.51 -3.35 19.33
N PRO A 50 -12.79 -3.61 18.22
CA PRO A 50 -11.52 -2.95 17.98
C PRO A 50 -11.69 -1.48 17.55
N ASP A 51 -10.73 -0.62 17.93
CA ASP A 51 -10.67 0.76 17.43
C ASP A 51 -10.26 0.84 15.95
N ARG A 52 -9.47 -0.14 15.47
CA ARG A 52 -8.99 -0.22 14.09
C ARG A 52 -8.89 -1.66 13.61
N ILE A 53 -9.16 -1.87 12.33
CA ILE A 53 -9.02 -3.16 11.65
C ILE A 53 -8.08 -2.97 10.46
N ILE A 54 -7.02 -3.78 10.39
CA ILE A 54 -6.11 -3.86 9.25
C ILE A 54 -6.38 -5.18 8.54
N ILE A 55 -6.56 -5.11 7.22
CA ILE A 55 -6.92 -6.27 6.40
C ILE A 55 -5.83 -6.48 5.35
N GLU A 56 -5.17 -7.62 5.42
CA GLU A 56 -4.18 -8.06 4.43
C GLU A 56 -4.77 -9.18 3.54
N PRO A 57 -5.14 -8.88 2.28
CA PRO A 57 -5.58 -9.90 1.35
C PRO A 57 -4.39 -10.69 0.77
N SER A 58 -4.62 -11.94 0.35
CA SER A 58 -3.59 -12.87 -0.17
C SER A 58 -2.90 -12.46 -1.48
N GLY A 59 -3.18 -11.26 -2.00
CA GLY A 59 -2.66 -10.77 -3.29
C GLY A 59 -3.26 -11.41 -4.54
N VAL A 60 -4.09 -12.46 -4.41
CA VAL A 60 -4.75 -13.16 -5.54
C VAL A 60 -6.12 -12.53 -5.89
N GLY A 61 -6.65 -11.68 -5.02
CA GLY A 61 -7.92 -10.98 -5.22
C GLY A 61 -7.76 -9.56 -5.77
N LYS A 62 -8.87 -9.00 -6.24
CA LYS A 62 -8.98 -7.58 -6.60
C LYS A 62 -9.16 -6.74 -5.33
N LEU A 63 -8.42 -5.64 -5.22
CA LEU A 63 -8.58 -4.72 -4.10
C LEU A 63 -10.00 -4.16 -4.08
N SER A 64 -10.58 -3.83 -5.25
CA SER A 64 -11.96 -3.36 -5.35
C SER A 64 -12.98 -4.29 -4.71
N ASP A 65 -12.76 -5.60 -4.75
CA ASP A 65 -13.71 -6.58 -4.21
C ASP A 65 -13.67 -6.57 -2.67
N VAL A 66 -12.48 -6.43 -2.08
CA VAL A 66 -12.31 -6.25 -0.63
C VAL A 66 -12.94 -4.93 -0.18
N ILE A 67 -12.69 -3.84 -0.92
CA ILE A 67 -13.29 -2.53 -0.65
C ILE A 67 -14.81 -2.63 -0.63
N ASN A 68 -15.38 -3.27 -1.66
CA ASN A 68 -16.83 -3.44 -1.76
C ASN A 68 -17.37 -4.33 -0.65
N ALA A 69 -16.69 -5.43 -0.32
CA ALA A 69 -17.09 -6.29 0.79
C ALA A 69 -17.14 -5.50 2.11
N VAL A 70 -16.11 -4.71 2.43
CA VAL A 70 -16.12 -3.87 3.63
C VAL A 70 -17.23 -2.82 3.57
N LYS A 71 -17.46 -2.16 2.43
CA LYS A 71 -18.58 -1.20 2.27
C LYS A 71 -19.96 -1.81 2.51
N THR A 72 -20.16 -3.10 2.20
CA THR A 72 -21.44 -3.77 2.49
C THR A 72 -21.66 -4.08 3.96
N VAL A 73 -20.58 -4.08 4.75
CA VAL A 73 -20.60 -4.29 6.20
C VAL A 73 -20.56 -2.98 6.96
N ALA A 74 -20.00 -1.93 6.35
CA ALA A 74 -19.90 -0.59 6.91
C ALA A 74 -21.29 -0.13 7.42
N SER A 75 -21.43 -0.13 8.74
CA SER A 75 -22.52 0.48 9.49
C SER A 75 -22.08 1.85 10.01
N GLU A 76 -22.88 2.50 10.86
CA GLU A 76 -22.42 3.68 11.59
C GLU A 76 -21.16 3.42 12.44
N ASP A 77 -20.89 2.16 12.79
CA ASP A 77 -19.80 1.76 13.68
C ASP A 77 -18.48 1.46 12.96
N VAL A 78 -18.50 1.28 11.62
CA VAL A 78 -17.30 0.91 10.85
C VAL A 78 -17.14 1.80 9.64
N VAL A 79 -16.08 2.59 9.67
CA VAL A 79 -15.70 3.47 8.57
C VAL A 79 -14.47 2.94 7.88
N LEU A 80 -14.55 2.92 6.56
CA LEU A 80 -13.47 2.50 5.71
C LEU A 80 -12.48 3.67 5.53
N ASN A 81 -11.27 3.50 6.09
CA ASN A 81 -10.27 4.56 6.22
C ASN A 81 -9.35 4.68 4.98
N SER A 82 -8.46 3.70 4.77
CA SER A 82 -7.45 3.76 3.70
C SER A 82 -7.38 2.46 2.90
N PHE A 83 -7.01 2.56 1.62
CA PHE A 83 -6.73 1.40 0.75
C PHE A 83 -5.34 1.51 0.18
N ILE A 84 -4.44 0.65 0.66
CA ILE A 84 -3.02 0.77 0.39
C ILE A 84 -2.60 -0.35 -0.54
N THR A 85 -1.81 -0.02 -1.56
CA THR A 85 -1.11 -1.03 -2.37
C THR A 85 0.38 -0.85 -2.23
N VAL A 86 1.08 -1.94 -1.90
CA VAL A 86 2.55 -1.98 -1.89
C VAL A 86 3.01 -2.54 -3.24
N ALA A 87 3.77 -1.76 -3.99
CA ALA A 87 4.23 -2.14 -5.33
C ALA A 87 5.76 -2.22 -5.39
N ASP A 88 6.30 -3.25 -6.04
CA ASP A 88 7.74 -3.39 -6.26
C ASP A 88 8.22 -2.51 -7.41
N ALA A 89 9.02 -1.48 -7.11
CA ALA A 89 9.55 -0.55 -8.09
C ALA A 89 10.41 -1.24 -9.17
N THR A 90 11.05 -2.37 -8.86
CA THR A 90 11.89 -3.12 -9.80
C THR A 90 11.06 -3.95 -10.79
N LYS A 91 9.79 -4.27 -10.46
CA LYS A 91 8.95 -5.22 -11.21
C LYS A 91 7.61 -4.68 -11.69
N CYS A 92 7.18 -3.47 -11.33
CA CYS A 92 5.87 -2.89 -11.72
C CYS A 92 5.45 -3.23 -13.16
N LYS A 93 6.27 -2.86 -14.16
CA LYS A 93 5.95 -3.10 -15.58
C LYS A 93 5.74 -4.58 -15.92
N ILE A 94 6.51 -5.48 -15.31
CA ILE A 94 6.40 -6.92 -15.55
C ILE A 94 5.12 -7.45 -14.89
N TYR A 95 4.82 -7.01 -13.67
CA TYR A 95 3.62 -7.44 -12.94
C TYR A 95 2.33 -6.92 -13.56
N MET A 96 2.30 -5.66 -14.01
CA MET A 96 1.18 -5.13 -14.81
C MET A 96 0.91 -5.98 -16.06
N LYS A 97 1.96 -6.47 -16.74
CA LYS A 97 1.80 -7.33 -17.92
C LYS A 97 1.36 -8.75 -17.57
N ASN A 98 1.96 -9.37 -16.55
CA ASN A 98 1.79 -10.79 -16.25
C ASN A 98 0.51 -11.08 -15.45
N PHE A 99 0.17 -10.20 -14.51
CA PHE A 99 -0.99 -10.35 -13.63
C PHE A 99 -2.17 -9.49 -14.08
N GLY A 100 -1.94 -8.58 -15.04
CA GLY A 100 -2.98 -7.89 -15.80
C GLY A 100 -4.01 -7.23 -14.90
N GLU A 101 -5.26 -7.65 -15.08
CA GLU A 101 -6.42 -7.09 -14.38
C GLU A 101 -6.28 -7.12 -12.85
N PHE A 102 -5.67 -8.15 -12.26
CA PHE A 102 -5.54 -8.25 -10.80
C PHE A 102 -4.58 -7.20 -10.25
N TYR A 103 -3.39 -7.07 -10.84
CA TYR A 103 -2.39 -6.10 -10.40
C TYR A 103 -2.85 -4.67 -10.69
N ASN A 104 -3.37 -4.42 -11.89
CA ASN A 104 -3.85 -3.10 -12.27
C ASN A 104 -5.02 -2.66 -11.39
N ASN A 105 -5.95 -3.55 -11.05
CA ASN A 105 -7.04 -3.23 -10.13
C ASN A 105 -6.56 -2.80 -8.75
N GLN A 106 -5.49 -3.41 -8.22
CA GLN A 106 -4.90 -3.01 -6.94
C GLN A 106 -4.34 -1.58 -7.03
N ILE A 107 -3.59 -1.27 -8.10
CA ILE A 107 -3.08 0.08 -8.36
C ILE A 107 -4.21 1.10 -8.54
N GLU A 108 -5.21 0.80 -9.37
CA GLU A 108 -6.34 1.69 -9.71
C GLU A 108 -7.27 1.97 -8.52
N SER A 109 -7.42 0.99 -7.62
CA SER A 109 -8.34 1.09 -6.48
C SER A 109 -7.69 1.69 -5.22
N ALA A 110 -6.37 1.79 -5.19
CA ALA A 110 -5.64 2.31 -4.03
C ALA A 110 -5.86 3.81 -3.83
N SER A 111 -5.96 4.24 -2.57
CA SER A 111 -5.83 5.64 -2.17
C SER A 111 -4.36 6.04 -2.00
N THR A 112 -3.51 5.08 -1.62
CA THR A 112 -2.08 5.29 -1.43
C THR A 112 -1.31 4.10 -2.02
N ILE A 113 -0.28 4.38 -2.80
CA ILE A 113 0.65 3.39 -3.35
C ILE A 113 2.01 3.60 -2.71
N ILE A 114 2.53 2.56 -2.06
CA ILE A 114 3.87 2.59 -1.46
C ILE A 114 4.79 1.80 -2.36
N LEU A 115 5.80 2.46 -2.92
CA LEU A 115 6.84 1.77 -3.67
C LEU A 115 7.83 1.12 -2.71
N SER A 116 8.08 -0.16 -2.93
CA SER A 116 9.11 -0.94 -2.25
C SER A 116 10.35 -1.04 -3.12
N ARG A 117 11.51 -1.24 -2.47
CA ARG A 117 12.82 -1.45 -3.13
C ARG A 117 13.25 -0.25 -3.99
N THR A 118 12.81 0.96 -3.65
CA THR A 118 13.17 2.19 -4.38
C THR A 118 14.66 2.49 -4.29
N GLN A 119 15.33 2.09 -3.21
CA GLN A 119 16.79 2.18 -3.06
C GLN A 119 17.58 1.32 -4.06
N ASN A 120 16.92 0.37 -4.75
CA ASN A 120 17.55 -0.54 -5.71
C ASN A 120 17.26 -0.17 -7.17
N VAL A 121 16.64 0.99 -7.43
CA VAL A 121 16.34 1.49 -8.79
C VAL A 121 16.98 2.85 -9.01
N SER A 122 17.38 3.12 -10.25
CA SER A 122 17.87 4.45 -10.64
C SER A 122 16.71 5.45 -10.73
N ASP A 123 17.03 6.74 -10.67
CA ASP A 123 16.02 7.80 -10.73
C ASP A 123 15.26 7.81 -12.06
N GLU A 124 15.92 7.46 -13.17
CA GLU A 124 15.23 7.34 -14.46
C GLU A 124 14.23 6.18 -14.44
N LYS A 125 14.61 5.08 -13.78
CA LYS A 125 13.73 3.92 -13.68
C LYS A 125 12.55 4.21 -12.74
N LEU A 126 12.80 4.89 -11.64
CA LEU A 126 11.78 5.31 -10.70
C LEU A 126 10.78 6.26 -11.37
N SER A 127 11.26 7.24 -12.13
CA SER A 127 10.43 8.15 -12.92
C SER A 127 9.52 7.41 -13.90
N GLN A 128 10.07 6.43 -14.64
CA GLN A 128 9.26 5.57 -15.53
C GLN A 128 8.18 4.78 -14.78
N VAL A 129 8.46 4.32 -13.56
CA VAL A 129 7.48 3.60 -12.75
C VAL A 129 6.40 4.54 -12.26
N LEU A 130 6.76 5.77 -11.85
CA LEU A 130 5.80 6.79 -11.45
C LEU A 130 4.84 7.13 -12.59
N ASP A 131 5.36 7.35 -13.81
CA ASP A 131 4.54 7.62 -14.98
C ASP A 131 3.55 6.47 -15.24
N LEU A 132 4.03 5.22 -15.21
CA LEU A 132 3.18 4.03 -15.36
C LEU A 132 2.09 3.93 -14.29
N LEU A 133 2.42 4.22 -13.04
CA LEU A 133 1.42 4.22 -11.96
C LEU A 133 0.41 5.35 -12.12
N ARG A 134 0.83 6.52 -12.61
CA ARG A 134 -0.03 7.68 -12.84
C ARG A 134 -0.98 7.50 -14.03
N GLU A 135 -0.59 6.72 -15.04
CA GLU A 135 -1.48 6.30 -16.12
C GLU A 135 -2.69 5.52 -15.60
N HIS A 136 -2.50 4.69 -14.57
CA HIS A 136 -3.56 3.90 -13.95
C HIS A 136 -4.29 4.64 -12.82
N ASN A 137 -3.59 5.43 -12.02
CA ASN A 137 -4.16 6.11 -10.85
C ASN A 137 -3.62 7.53 -10.65
N GLN A 138 -4.40 8.50 -11.12
CA GLN A 138 -4.10 9.92 -11.00
C GLN A 138 -4.33 10.48 -9.59
N LYS A 139 -5.09 9.78 -8.74
CA LYS A 139 -5.55 10.30 -7.44
C LYS A 139 -4.76 9.76 -6.25
N ALA A 140 -4.09 8.62 -6.40
CA ALA A 140 -3.37 8.02 -5.29
C ALA A 140 -2.16 8.87 -4.85
N ALA A 141 -1.96 8.98 -3.54
CA ALA A 141 -0.66 9.40 -3.02
C ALA A 141 0.37 8.30 -3.35
N ILE A 142 1.55 8.66 -3.87
CA ILE A 142 2.62 7.70 -4.16
C ILE A 142 3.81 8.01 -3.26
N VAL A 143 4.21 7.04 -2.44
CA VAL A 143 5.37 7.13 -1.56
C VAL A 143 6.54 6.43 -2.23
N THR A 144 7.62 7.17 -2.48
CA THR A 144 8.85 6.66 -3.11
C THR A 144 10.02 6.55 -2.14
N THR A 145 9.88 7.10 -0.93
CA THR A 145 10.92 7.09 0.09
C THR A 145 11.43 5.66 0.35
N PRO A 146 12.75 5.44 0.36
CA PRO A 146 13.34 4.17 0.76
C PRO A 146 12.81 3.66 2.10
N TRP A 147 12.60 2.35 2.20
CA TRP A 147 11.96 1.74 3.38
C TRP A 147 12.76 1.89 4.68
N ASP A 148 14.08 1.91 4.58
CA ASP A 148 15.00 2.18 5.67
C ASP A 148 14.87 3.61 6.24
N ALA A 149 14.31 4.53 5.44
CA ALA A 149 14.00 5.91 5.82
C ALA A 149 12.50 6.14 6.09
N LEU A 150 11.65 5.11 6.00
CA LEU A 150 10.21 5.22 6.26
C LEU A 150 9.87 4.82 7.69
N THR A 151 9.18 5.74 8.37
CA THR A 151 8.59 5.49 9.69
C THR A 151 7.11 5.16 9.57
N GLY A 152 6.57 4.44 10.58
CA GLY A 152 5.14 4.13 10.64
C GLY A 152 4.24 5.37 10.64
N ASP A 153 4.69 6.45 11.28
CA ASP A 153 3.95 7.73 11.33
C ASP A 153 3.86 8.39 9.94
N GLN A 154 4.93 8.32 9.14
CA GLN A 154 4.91 8.82 7.75
C GLN A 154 3.97 8.01 6.87
N ILE A 155 3.95 6.68 7.03
CA ILE A 155 3.01 5.81 6.31
C ILE A 155 1.58 6.18 6.70
N LEU A 156 1.29 6.33 8.00
CA LEU A 156 -0.03 6.70 8.48
C LEU A 156 -0.48 8.08 7.97
N ALA A 157 0.41 9.07 7.97
CA ALA A 157 0.12 10.39 7.44
C ALA A 157 -0.22 10.36 5.95
N ALA A 158 0.55 9.60 5.16
CA ALA A 158 0.35 9.44 3.73
C ALA A 158 -0.94 8.66 3.38
N THR A 159 -1.47 7.85 4.30
CA THR A 159 -2.66 7.02 4.08
C THR A 159 -3.95 7.67 4.58
N GLU A 160 -3.88 8.50 5.62
CA GLU A 160 -5.04 9.21 6.21
C GLU A 160 -5.27 10.61 5.66
N GLY A 161 -4.44 11.07 4.71
CA GLY A 161 -4.68 12.30 3.97
C GLY A 161 -4.53 13.58 4.80
N LYS A 162 -3.68 13.57 5.84
CA LYS A 162 -3.13 14.83 6.36
C LYS A 162 -1.93 15.22 5.50
N ALA A 163 -2.23 16.07 4.53
CA ALA A 163 -1.39 16.59 3.45
C ALA A 163 -1.52 15.81 2.14
N LEU A 164 -2.03 16.51 1.12
CA LEU A 164 -1.52 16.34 -0.24
C LEU A 164 0.01 16.35 -0.14
N LEU A 165 0.65 15.19 -0.26
CA LEU A 165 2.02 15.13 -0.71
C LEU A 165 1.93 15.18 -2.23
N THR A 166 1.90 16.41 -2.75
CA THR A 166 2.13 16.66 -4.16
C THR A 166 3.53 16.19 -4.52
N VAL A 167 3.68 15.74 -5.76
CA VAL A 167 4.93 15.19 -6.32
C VAL A 167 6.11 16.18 -6.21
N ASP A 168 5.82 17.44 -5.91
CA ASP A 168 6.81 18.52 -5.74
C ASP A 168 7.41 18.63 -4.31
N ASP A 169 6.90 17.95 -3.29
CA ASP A 169 7.37 18.15 -1.90
C ASP A 169 8.50 17.20 -1.46
N VAL A 170 8.98 16.34 -2.36
CA VAL A 170 10.16 15.49 -2.11
C VAL A 170 11.20 15.72 -3.20
N VAL A 171 11.56 16.98 -3.41
CA VAL A 171 12.82 17.33 -4.08
C VAL A 171 13.93 17.11 -3.05
N TYR A 172 14.88 16.24 -3.40
CA TYR A 172 16.14 16.10 -2.68
C TYR A 172 16.84 17.47 -2.62
N GLU A 173 16.88 18.10 -1.46
CA GLU A 173 17.95 19.05 -1.16
C GLU A 173 19.22 18.22 -0.95
N GLU A 174 19.97 17.98 -2.02
CA GLU A 174 21.41 17.83 -1.87
C GLU A 174 21.94 19.21 -1.42
N GLU A 175 22.20 19.36 -0.13
CA GLU A 175 23.10 20.41 0.33
C GLU A 175 24.46 20.16 -0.31
N CYS A 176 24.72 20.79 -1.45
CA CYS A 176 26.06 20.90 -2.00
C CYS A 176 26.86 21.84 -1.08
N ASP A 177 27.60 21.26 -0.15
CA ASP A 177 28.49 21.97 0.79
C ASP A 177 29.81 22.40 0.11
N ASP A 178 29.73 22.81 -1.17
CA ASP A 178 30.88 23.25 -1.96
C ASP A 178 30.76 24.74 -2.32
N PRO A 179 31.56 25.62 -1.70
CA PRO A 179 31.53 27.05 -1.96
C PRO A 179 32.06 27.48 -3.33
N GLU A 180 32.48 26.55 -4.21
CA GLU A 180 33.02 26.87 -5.56
C GLU A 180 32.14 26.40 -6.73
N CYS A 181 30.93 25.87 -6.50
CA CYS A 181 30.11 25.33 -7.59
C CYS A 181 29.31 26.42 -8.35
N GLU A 182 29.82 26.90 -9.48
CA GLU A 182 29.11 27.77 -10.43
C GLU A 182 28.12 26.95 -11.31
N CYS A 183 26.93 26.61 -10.81
CA CYS A 183 25.89 25.97 -11.61
C CYS A 183 24.96 27.00 -12.29
N HIS A 184 25.17 27.18 -13.59
CA HIS A 184 24.34 27.99 -14.49
C HIS A 184 22.95 27.38 -14.70
N HIS A 185 21.90 28.01 -14.19
CA HIS A 185 20.51 27.66 -14.50
C HIS A 185 20.10 28.24 -15.86
N HIS A 186 20.10 27.39 -16.90
CA HIS A 186 19.39 27.69 -18.15
C HIS A 186 17.91 27.31 -18.01
N HIS A 187 17.05 28.32 -17.85
CA HIS A 187 15.61 28.17 -18.05
C HIS A 187 15.31 28.09 -19.55
N HIS A 188 14.64 27.02 -19.98
CA HIS A 188 13.86 27.02 -21.22
C HIS A 188 12.44 26.59 -20.90
N HIS A 189 11.52 27.55 -20.96
CA HIS A 189 10.08 27.33 -21.08
C HIS A 189 9.71 27.34 -22.56
N ASP A 190 8.89 26.39 -22.97
CA ASP A 190 7.81 26.55 -23.95
C ASP A 190 6.63 25.69 -23.51
#